data_AF-B4IEN6-F1
#
_entry.id   AF-B4IEN6-F1
#
_cell.length_a   1.000
_cell.length_b   1.000
_cell.length_c   1.000
_cell.angle_alpha   90.00
_cell.angle_beta   90.00
_cell.angle_gamma   90.00
#
_symmetry.space_group_name_H-M   'P 1'
#
loop_
_entity.id
_entity.type
_entity.pdbx_description
1 polymer ?
#
loop_
_entity_poly.entity_id
_entity_poly.type
_entity_poly.pdbx_seq_one_letter_code
_entity_poly.pdbx_strand_id
1 'polypeptide(L)'
;MRCDERNFRVYINEVNITHLDTDLYEKLECKVYQVDNRTYMDSIHIFKRTVDDITVHAALDFWKLNRKQKMKLYDVEFDGCYILENANKNRLFNMYVKNLKKHANLKFKCPFRPVSIFII
;
A
#
# COMPACT_ATOMS: atom_id res chain seq x y z
N MET A 1 -12.25 -24.12 9.76
CA MET A 1 -11.20 -23.27 10.38
C MET A 1 -11.91 -22.04 10.95
N ARG A 2 -12.14 -21.98 12.27
CA ARG A 2 -12.68 -20.77 12.92
C ARG A 2 -11.57 -19.72 12.89
N CYS A 3 -11.79 -18.58 12.22
CA CYS A 3 -10.95 -17.42 12.42
C CYS A 3 -11.32 -16.85 13.79
N ASP A 4 -10.47 -17.07 14.79
CA ASP A 4 -10.61 -16.41 16.09
C ASP A 4 -10.65 -14.88 15.89
N GLU A 5 -11.38 -14.18 16.76
CA GLU A 5 -11.45 -12.72 16.75
C GLU A 5 -10.04 -12.14 16.79
N ARG A 6 -9.74 -11.27 15.83
CA ARG A 6 -8.43 -10.62 15.74
C ARG A 6 -8.28 -9.65 16.91
N ASN A 7 -7.53 -10.06 17.93
CA ASN A 7 -7.24 -9.25 19.13
C ASN A 7 -6.24 -8.10 18.90
N PHE A 8 -6.04 -7.68 17.66
CA PHE A 8 -5.14 -6.57 17.34
C PHE A 8 -5.82 -5.56 16.43
N ARG A 9 -5.62 -4.28 16.74
CA ARG A 9 -6.03 -3.15 15.89
C ARG A 9 -4.77 -2.51 15.32
N VAL A 10 -4.79 -2.22 14.03
CA VAL A 10 -3.72 -1.52 13.34
C VAL A 10 -4.17 -0.07 13.15
N TYR A 11 -3.37 0.87 13.64
CA TYR A 11 -3.60 2.31 13.48
C TYR A 11 -2.45 2.88 12.67
N ILE A 12 -2.77 3.59 11.59
CA ILE A 12 -1.78 4.35 10.81
C ILE A 12 -1.94 5.81 11.26
N ASN A 13 -0.94 6.34 11.94
CA ASN A 13 -1.00 7.70 12.47
C ASN A 13 -0.47 8.71 11.45
N GLU A 14 0.54 8.31 10.68
CA GLU A 14 1.29 9.18 9.79
C GLU A 14 1.82 8.36 8.61
N VAL A 15 1.90 8.99 7.44
CA VAL A 15 2.52 8.46 6.24
C VAL A 15 3.46 9.53 5.70
N ASN A 16 4.75 9.21 5.63
CA ASN A 16 5.79 10.11 5.15
C ASN A 16 6.44 9.56 3.88
N ILE A 17 6.66 10.45 2.91
CA ILE A 17 7.31 10.16 1.64
C ILE A 17 8.65 10.85 1.65
N THR A 18 9.73 10.08 1.78
CA THR A 18 11.09 10.63 1.94
C THR A 18 11.85 10.74 0.63
N HIS A 19 11.55 9.87 -0.34
CA HIS A 19 12.21 9.83 -1.64
C HIS A 19 11.14 9.69 -2.71
N LEU A 20 10.99 10.72 -3.54
CA LEU A 20 10.09 10.73 -4.67
C LEU A 20 10.92 10.73 -5.95
N ASP A 21 10.68 9.75 -6.83
CA ASP A 21 11.23 9.78 -8.18
C ASP A 21 10.51 10.88 -8.98
N THR A 22 11.17 12.04 -9.10
CA THR A 22 10.63 13.21 -9.77
C THR A 22 10.59 13.07 -11.30
N ASP A 23 11.27 12.08 -11.87
CA ASP A 23 11.20 11.81 -13.31
C ASP A 23 9.94 10.99 -13.65
N LEU A 24 9.47 10.20 -12.68
CA LEU A 24 8.26 9.40 -12.80
C LEU A 24 7.00 10.14 -12.33
N TYR A 25 7.06 10.77 -11.17
CA TYR A 25 5.91 11.41 -10.54
C TYR A 25 5.84 12.90 -10.85
N GLU A 26 4.69 13.33 -11.35
CA GLU A 26 4.31 14.75 -11.36
C GLU A 26 3.78 15.14 -9.98
N LYS A 27 2.96 14.28 -9.39
CA LYS A 27 2.34 14.51 -8.10
C LYS A 27 2.15 13.21 -7.34
N LEU A 28 2.59 13.19 -6.08
CA LEU A 28 2.27 12.12 -5.14
C LEU A 28 1.88 12.76 -3.81
N GLU A 29 0.62 12.61 -3.42
CA GLU A 29 0.11 13.12 -2.14
C GLU A 29 -0.62 12.00 -1.40
N CYS A 30 -0.39 11.92 -0.09
CA CYS A 30 -1.07 11.00 0.81
C CYS A 30 -1.64 11.79 1.98
N LYS A 31 -2.92 11.56 2.31
CA LYS A 31 -3.60 12.18 3.45
C LYS A 31 -4.17 11.10 4.34
N VAL A 32 -3.71 11.04 5.58
CA VAL A 32 -4.21 10.12 6.60
C VAL A 32 -5.17 10.88 7.50
N TYR A 33 -6.34 10.31 7.75
CA TYR A 33 -7.32 10.87 8.67
C TYR A 33 -8.05 9.76 9.44
N GLN A 34 -8.64 10.13 10.57
CA GLN A 34 -9.35 9.19 11.46
C GLN A 34 -10.83 9.56 11.50
N VAL A 35 -11.71 8.60 11.27
CA VAL A 35 -13.17 8.75 11.42
C VAL A 35 -13.68 7.55 12.20
N ASP A 36 -14.45 7.77 13.28
CA ASP A 36 -15.05 6.72 14.11
C ASP A 36 -14.06 5.63 14.57
N ASN A 37 -12.87 6.04 15.06
CA ASN A 37 -11.78 5.14 15.46
C ASN A 37 -11.25 4.21 14.35
N ARG A 38 -11.48 4.57 13.07
CA ARG A 38 -10.92 3.90 11.90
C ARG A 38 -10.01 4.86 11.13
N THR A 39 -8.92 4.31 10.63
CA THR A 39 -7.98 5.06 9.79
C THR A 39 -8.38 4.97 8.32
N TYR A 40 -8.41 6.13 7.66
CA TYR A 40 -8.62 6.28 6.23
C TYR A 40 -7.38 6.95 5.63
N MET A 41 -7.12 6.63 4.37
CA MET A 41 -5.98 7.18 3.64
C MET A 41 -6.40 7.48 2.22
N ASP A 42 -6.41 8.77 1.89
CA ASP A 42 -6.57 9.22 0.52
C ASP A 42 -5.18 9.36 -0.11
N SER A 43 -4.97 8.79 -1.29
CA SER A 43 -3.74 9.01 -2.06
C SER A 43 -4.01 9.44 -3.49
N ILE A 44 -3.23 10.41 -3.96
CA ILE A 44 -3.23 10.94 -5.32
C ILE A 44 -1.90 10.62 -5.98
N HIS A 45 -1.94 9.87 -7.08
CA HIS A 45 -0.77 9.59 -7.91
C HIS A 45 -0.98 10.16 -9.31
N ILE A 46 -0.09 11.05 -9.76
CA ILE A 46 -0.03 11.57 -11.13
C ILE A 46 1.36 11.27 -11.68
N PHE A 47 1.40 10.49 -12.75
CA PHE A 47 2.64 10.10 -13.43
C PHE A 47 2.89 11.01 -14.63
N LYS A 48 4.16 11.36 -14.88
CA LYS A 48 4.58 12.15 -16.06
C LYS A 48 4.56 11.33 -17.35
N ARG A 49 4.64 10.01 -17.23
CA ARG A 49 4.70 9.05 -18.34
C ARG A 49 3.94 7.79 -18.00
N THR A 50 3.70 6.97 -19.01
CA THR A 50 3.16 5.62 -18.82
C THR A 50 4.14 4.79 -17.99
N VAL A 51 3.61 4.01 -17.04
CA VAL A 51 4.40 3.12 -16.17
C VAL A 51 4.07 1.68 -16.55
N ASP A 52 5.03 1.01 -17.19
CA ASP A 52 4.83 -0.33 -17.74
C ASP A 52 4.99 -1.42 -16.67
N ASP A 53 5.95 -1.24 -15.77
CA ASP A 53 6.26 -2.14 -14.66
C ASP A 53 6.55 -1.35 -13.37
N ILE A 54 6.37 -2.01 -12.22
CA ILE A 54 6.66 -1.43 -10.91
C ILE A 54 7.41 -2.47 -10.10
N THR A 55 8.64 -2.16 -9.71
CA THR A 55 9.38 -2.94 -8.72
C THR A 55 9.15 -2.32 -7.34
N VAL A 56 8.69 -3.13 -6.39
CA VAL A 56 8.40 -2.69 -5.02
C VAL A 56 9.33 -3.39 -4.05
N HIS A 57 10.12 -2.59 -3.33
CA HIS A 57 10.84 -3.05 -2.16
C HIS A 57 10.06 -2.67 -0.90
N ALA A 58 9.60 -3.67 -0.15
CA ALA A 58 8.80 -3.48 1.05
C ALA A 58 9.50 -4.09 2.26
N ALA A 59 9.71 -3.26 3.30
CA ALA A 59 10.24 -3.70 4.58
C ALA A 59 9.31 -3.28 5.71
N LEU A 60 9.12 -4.17 6.69
CA LEU A 60 8.37 -3.88 7.90
C LEU A 60 9.15 -4.33 9.13
N ASP A 61 9.42 -3.37 9.99
CA ASP A 61 10.03 -3.60 11.30
C ASP A 61 8.97 -3.47 12.40
N PHE A 62 8.95 -4.42 13.33
CA PHE A 62 8.06 -4.45 14.47
C PHE A 62 8.84 -4.24 15.77
N TRP A 63 8.34 -3.34 16.61
CA TRP A 63 8.90 -3.08 17.94
C TRP A 63 8.10 -3.83 18.99
N LYS A 64 8.75 -4.74 19.72
CA LYS A 64 8.09 -5.43 20.84
C LYS A 64 7.97 -4.46 22.02
N LEU A 65 6.72 -4.11 22.37
CA LEU A 65 6.36 -3.11 23.40
C LEU A 65 7.20 -3.22 24.69
N ASN A 66 7.47 -4.45 25.14
CA ASN A 66 8.10 -4.68 26.45
C ASN A 66 9.62 -4.91 26.41
N ARG A 67 10.27 -5.00 25.24
CA ARG A 67 11.67 -5.45 25.17
C ARG A 67 12.63 -4.53 24.40
N LYS A 68 12.15 -3.38 23.90
CA LYS A 68 12.94 -2.50 22.99
C LYS A 68 13.64 -3.28 21.86
N GLN A 69 13.13 -4.47 21.53
CA GLN A 69 13.71 -5.36 20.54
C GLN A 69 12.99 -5.08 19.23
N LYS A 70 13.78 -4.67 18.24
CA LYS A 70 13.35 -4.51 16.85
C LYS A 70 13.40 -5.87 16.17
N MET A 71 12.28 -6.30 15.59
CA MET A 71 12.17 -7.53 14.80
C MET A 71 11.75 -7.17 13.38
N LYS A 72 12.50 -7.61 12.37
CA LYS A 72 12.12 -7.47 10.97
C LYS A 72 11.07 -8.54 10.62
N LEU A 73 9.86 -8.13 10.27
CA LEU A 73 8.77 -9.04 9.89
C LEU A 73 8.92 -9.51 8.45
N TYR A 74 9.24 -8.58 7.55
CA TYR A 74 9.57 -8.89 6.17
C TYR A 74 10.47 -7.80 5.59
N ASP A 75 11.25 -8.19 4.59
CA ASP A 75 12.07 -7.34 3.74
C ASP A 75 12.16 -8.05 2.39
N VAL A 76 11.32 -7.62 1.46
CA VAL A 76 11.05 -8.34 0.22
C VAL A 76 10.99 -7.36 -0.96
N GLU A 77 11.54 -7.80 -2.09
CA GLU A 77 11.39 -7.12 -3.37
C GLU A 77 10.45 -7.95 -4.26
N PHE A 78 9.51 -7.30 -4.93
CA PHE A 78 8.56 -7.97 -5.81
C PHE A 78 8.07 -7.06 -6.93
N ASP A 79 7.63 -7.70 -8.03
CA ASP A 79 6.94 -7.03 -9.13
C ASP A 79 5.51 -6.67 -8.69
N GLY A 80 5.27 -5.38 -8.52
CA GLY A 80 3.99 -4.80 -8.14
C GLY A 80 2.89 -5.06 -9.17
N CYS A 81 3.21 -5.02 -10.47
CA CYS A 81 2.25 -5.33 -11.52
C CYS A 81 1.81 -6.79 -11.46
N TYR A 82 2.76 -7.71 -11.29
CA TYR A 82 2.47 -9.13 -11.09
C TYR A 82 1.59 -9.35 -9.85
N ILE A 83 1.89 -8.69 -8.72
CA ILE A 83 1.09 -8.80 -7.50
C ILE A 83 -0.32 -8.26 -7.69
N LEU A 84 -0.52 -7.13 -8.37
CA LEU A 84 -1.85 -6.56 -8.61
C LEU A 84 -2.75 -7.48 -9.47
N GLU A 85 -2.15 -8.21 -10.41
CA GLU A 85 -2.84 -9.19 -11.24
C GLU A 85 -3.05 -10.54 -10.53
N ASN A 86 -2.07 -10.99 -9.76
CA ASN A 86 -2.02 -12.33 -9.17
C ASN A 86 -2.22 -12.32 -7.64
N ALA A 87 -2.78 -11.25 -7.09
CA ALA A 87 -2.96 -11.08 -5.64
C ALA A 87 -3.71 -12.26 -5.01
N ASN A 88 -4.63 -12.89 -5.75
CA ASN A 88 -5.37 -14.06 -5.31
C ASN A 88 -4.49 -15.27 -4.97
N LYS A 89 -3.27 -15.36 -5.50
CA LYS A 89 -2.31 -16.44 -5.20
C LYS A 89 -1.72 -16.36 -3.79
N ASN A 90 -1.75 -15.20 -3.15
CA ASN A 90 -1.26 -15.01 -1.77
C ASN A 90 -2.34 -14.36 -0.90
N ARG A 91 -2.70 -14.99 0.22
CA ARG A 91 -3.79 -14.50 1.09
C ARG A 91 -3.56 -13.08 1.63
N LEU A 92 -2.31 -12.72 1.95
CA LEU A 92 -1.95 -11.39 2.45
C LEU A 92 -2.18 -10.34 1.35
N PHE A 93 -1.59 -10.55 0.18
CA PHE A 93 -1.74 -9.62 -0.95
C PHE A 93 -3.17 -9.55 -1.46
N ASN A 94 -3.90 -10.67 -1.48
CA ASN A 94 -5.32 -10.69 -1.84
C ASN A 94 -6.15 -9.75 -0.93
N MET A 95 -5.86 -9.73 0.38
CA MET A 95 -6.52 -8.84 1.32
C MET A 95 -6.23 -7.37 1.00
N TYR A 96 -4.96 -7.00 0.79
CA TYR A 96 -4.58 -5.63 0.46
C TYR A 96 -5.17 -5.18 -0.89
N VAL A 97 -4.96 -5.96 -1.95
CA VAL A 97 -5.38 -5.62 -3.31
C VAL A 97 -6.90 -5.58 -3.45
N LYS A 98 -7.66 -6.41 -2.71
CA LYS A 98 -9.13 -6.32 -2.69
C LYS A 98 -9.63 -5.01 -2.09
N ASN A 99 -9.02 -4.55 -0.99
CA ASN A 99 -9.39 -3.28 -0.38
C ASN A 99 -9.03 -2.13 -1.33
N LEU A 100 -7.81 -2.13 -1.88
CA LEU A 100 -7.38 -1.16 -2.90
C LEU A 100 -8.38 -1.09 -4.06
N LYS A 101 -8.68 -2.23 -4.72
CA LYS A 101 -9.59 -2.30 -5.87
C LYS A 101 -11.02 -1.84 -5.55
N LYS A 102 -11.47 -1.95 -4.30
CA LYS A 102 -12.81 -1.54 -3.90
C LYS A 102 -12.95 -0.01 -3.82
N HIS A 103 -11.85 0.67 -3.51
CA HIS A 103 -11.87 2.10 -3.20
C HIS A 103 -11.09 2.97 -4.22
N ALA A 104 -10.52 2.35 -5.24
CA ALA A 104 -9.90 3.10 -6.33
C ALA A 104 -10.84 3.32 -7.50
N ASN A 105 -10.70 4.48 -8.12
CA ASN A 105 -11.49 4.87 -9.29
C ASN A 105 -10.96 4.27 -10.61
N LEU A 106 -9.94 3.42 -10.56
CA LEU A 106 -9.21 2.92 -11.72
C LEU A 106 -8.90 1.43 -11.58
N LYS A 107 -8.75 0.75 -12.72
CA LYS A 107 -8.24 -0.61 -12.74
C LYS A 107 -6.75 -0.60 -12.37
N PHE A 108 -6.41 -1.25 -11.27
CA PHE A 108 -5.01 -1.56 -10.92
C PHE A 108 -4.47 -2.66 -11.84
N LYS A 109 -4.19 -2.29 -13.08
CA LYS A 109 -3.58 -3.15 -14.08
C LYS A 109 -2.58 -2.30 -14.86
N CYS A 110 -1.35 -2.79 -14.94
CA CYS A 110 -0.31 -2.17 -15.74
C CYS A 110 -0.61 -2.37 -17.24
N PRO A 111 -0.22 -1.43 -18.12
CA PRO A 111 0.50 -0.19 -17.81
C PRO A 111 -0.40 0.90 -17.21
N PHE A 112 0.13 1.68 -16.26
CA PHE A 112 -0.56 2.84 -15.71
C PHE A 112 -0.35 4.04 -16.62
N ARG A 113 -1.46 4.54 -17.18
CA ARG A 113 -1.44 5.77 -17.97
C ARG A 113 -1.24 6.99 -17.05
N PRO A 114 -0.73 8.12 -17.58
CA PRO A 114 -0.65 9.39 -16.86
C PRO A 114 -2.05 9.91 -16.54
N VAL A 115 -2.63 9.38 -15.48
CA VAL A 115 -3.98 9.68 -14.98
C VAL A 115 -3.90 9.76 -13.47
N SER A 116 -4.64 10.68 -12.88
CA SER A 116 -4.77 10.82 -11.42
C SER A 116 -5.40 9.56 -10.82
N ILE A 117 -4.59 8.77 -10.12
CA ILE A 117 -5.09 7.64 -9.34
C ILE A 117 -5.49 8.15 -7.97
N PHE A 118 -6.78 8.03 -7.67
CA PHE A 118 -7.34 8.25 -6.34
C PHE A 118 -7.60 6.91 -5.68
N ILE A 119 -7.06 6.74 -4.48
CA ILE A 119 -7.33 5.60 -3.59
C ILE A 119 -7.89 6.23 -2.32
N ILE A 120 -9.05 5.75 -1.84
CA ILE A 120 -9.80 6.24 -0.66
C ILE A 120 -9.85 5.13 0.40
#